data_AF-A0A161MGF4-F1
#
_entry.id   AF-A0A161MGF4-F1
#
_cell.length_a   1.000
_cell.length_b   1.000
_cell.length_c   1.000
_cell.angle_alpha   90.00
_cell.angle_beta   90.00
_cell.angle_gamma   90.00
#
_symmetry.space_group_name_H-M   'P 1'
#
loop_
_entity.id
_entity.type
_entity.pdbx_description
1 polymer ?
#
loop_
_entity_poly.entity_id
_entity_poly.type
_entity_poly.pdbx_seq_one_letter_code
_entity_poly.pdbx_strand_id
1 'polypeptide(L)'
;IDLDGVVSSATHKLGELQFEEEEEDAFYNKELPVYACKYCGIHDPSCVVMCNVCKKWFCNGRGNTSGSHIINHLVRAKHKEVTLHKDGPLGETILECYSCGVRNVFVLGFIPAKADSVVVLLCRQPCAAQNSLKDMNWDQEQWKPLISDRCFLSWLVKVPAEQDQLRARQVNATQIAKMEELWRDNADATFSDLEKP
;
A
#
# COMPACT_ATOMS: atom_id res chain seq x y z
N ILE A 1 -0.10 -60.43 -17.80
CA ILE A 1 -0.74 -59.12 -17.53
C ILE A 1 -0.35 -58.26 -18.71
N ASP A 2 -1.32 -57.95 -19.57
CA ASP A 2 -1.09 -57.21 -20.81
C ASP A 2 -0.88 -55.73 -20.47
N LEU A 3 0.40 -55.35 -20.35
CA LEU A 3 0.83 -54.03 -19.92
C LEU A 3 0.59 -52.97 -20.99
N ASP A 4 0.65 -53.34 -22.27
CA ASP A 4 0.52 -52.40 -23.39
C ASP A 4 -0.93 -51.90 -23.56
N GLY A 5 -1.91 -52.77 -23.32
CA GLY A 5 -3.32 -52.38 -23.30
C GLY A 5 -3.68 -51.40 -22.16
N VAL A 6 -3.03 -51.56 -20.99
CA VAL A 6 -3.23 -50.67 -19.84
C VAL A 6 -2.59 -49.31 -20.07
N VAL A 7 -1.39 -49.27 -20.65
CA VAL A 7 -0.69 -48.02 -20.99
C VAL A 7 -1.45 -47.26 -22.09
N SER A 8 -1.95 -47.96 -23.11
CA SER A 8 -2.75 -47.36 -24.18
C SER A 8 -4.09 -46.79 -23.68
N SER A 9 -4.75 -47.47 -22.73
CA SER A 9 -5.96 -46.95 -22.10
C SER A 9 -5.68 -45.74 -21.20
N ALA A 10 -4.53 -45.73 -20.50
CA ALA A 10 -4.13 -44.59 -19.67
C ALA A 10 -3.74 -43.36 -20.51
N THR A 11 -3.05 -43.54 -21.64
CA THR A 11 -2.71 -42.43 -22.55
C THR A 11 -3.93 -41.88 -23.27
N HIS A 12 -4.90 -42.72 -23.63
CA HIS A 12 -6.17 -42.25 -24.20
C HIS A 12 -7.01 -41.45 -23.19
N LYS A 13 -7.05 -41.91 -21.93
CA LYS A 13 -7.71 -41.19 -20.83
C LYS A 13 -7.01 -39.88 -20.45
N LEU A 14 -5.69 -39.79 -20.64
CA LEU A 14 -4.93 -38.56 -20.42
C LEU A 14 -5.17 -37.53 -21.54
N GLY A 15 -5.41 -38.00 -22.77
CA GLY A 15 -5.75 -37.15 -23.92
C GLY A 15 -7.19 -36.60 -23.90
N GLU A 16 -8.08 -37.22 -23.13
CA GLU A 16 -9.47 -36.78 -22.91
C GLU A 16 -9.63 -35.88 -21.67
N LEU A 17 -8.54 -35.55 -20.96
CA LEU A 17 -8.53 -34.47 -19.98
C LEU A 17 -8.55 -33.14 -20.74
N GLN A 18 -9.74 -32.75 -21.17
CA GLN A 18 -10.03 -31.40 -21.61
C GLN A 18 -10.01 -30.53 -20.35
N PHE A 19 -8.86 -29.93 -20.05
CA PHE A 19 -8.79 -28.85 -19.06
C PHE A 19 -9.75 -27.77 -19.56
N GLU A 20 -10.81 -27.51 -18.80
CA GLU A 20 -11.67 -26.37 -19.02
C GLU A 20 -10.84 -25.10 -18.76
N GLU A 21 -10.12 -24.64 -19.79
CA GLU A 21 -9.43 -23.33 -19.84
C GLU A 21 -10.43 -22.14 -19.79
N GLU A 22 -11.73 -22.41 -19.61
CA GLU A 22 -12.78 -21.39 -19.59
C GLU A 22 -12.95 -20.70 -18.21
N GLU A 23 -12.34 -21.21 -17.13
CA GLU A 23 -12.41 -20.56 -15.80
C GLU A 23 -11.25 -19.58 -15.50
N GLU A 24 -10.13 -19.63 -16.22
CA GLU A 24 -9.00 -18.71 -15.96
C GLU A 24 -9.28 -17.28 -16.46
N ASP A 25 -9.94 -17.13 -17.62
CA ASP A 25 -10.23 -15.81 -18.22
C ASP A 25 -11.33 -15.02 -17.48
N ALA A 26 -12.20 -15.72 -16.73
CA ALA A 26 -13.23 -15.08 -15.91
C ALA A 26 -12.67 -14.48 -14.60
N PHE A 27 -11.49 -14.92 -14.15
CA PHE A 27 -10.88 -14.42 -12.91
C PHE A 27 -10.18 -13.07 -13.09
N TYR A 28 -9.73 -12.75 -14.31
CA TYR A 28 -9.04 -11.50 -14.62
C TYR A 28 -9.97 -10.29 -14.80
N ASN A 29 -11.29 -10.51 -14.89
CA ASN A 29 -12.31 -9.47 -15.03
C ASN A 29 -13.11 -9.20 -13.74
N LYS A 30 -12.60 -9.57 -12.57
CA LYS A 30 -13.12 -9.01 -11.31
C LYS A 30 -12.62 -7.58 -11.19
N GLU A 31 -13.54 -6.61 -11.29
CA GLU A 31 -13.28 -5.23 -10.93
C GLU A 31 -12.60 -5.21 -9.54
N LEU A 32 -11.36 -4.69 -9.52
CA LEU A 32 -10.62 -4.58 -8.27
C LEU A 32 -11.38 -3.66 -7.30
N PRO A 33 -11.31 -3.91 -5.99
CA PRO A 33 -11.93 -3.01 -5.01
C PRO A 33 -11.44 -1.57 -5.19
N VAL A 34 -12.30 -0.60 -4.85
CA VAL A 34 -12.00 0.84 -4.99
C VAL A 34 -10.72 1.28 -4.26
N TYR A 35 -10.34 0.54 -3.23
CA TYR A 35 -9.15 0.78 -2.40
C TYR A 35 -7.90 0.03 -2.86
N ALA A 36 -7.95 -0.65 -4.01
CA ALA A 36 -6.78 -1.28 -4.59
C ALA A 36 -5.70 -0.25 -4.94
N CYS A 37 -4.44 -0.61 -4.69
CA CYS A 37 -3.30 0.22 -5.00
C CYS A 37 -3.29 0.56 -6.49
N LYS A 38 -3.31 1.85 -6.83
CA LYS A 38 -3.38 2.28 -8.23
C LYS A 38 -2.15 1.92 -9.05
N TYR A 39 -1.00 1.65 -8.42
CA TYR A 39 0.18 1.13 -9.10
C TYR A 39 0.09 -0.37 -9.36
N CYS A 40 0.03 -1.19 -8.31
CA CYS A 40 0.20 -2.65 -8.44
C CYS A 40 -1.08 -3.49 -8.28
N GLY A 41 -2.18 -2.92 -7.80
CA GLY A 41 -3.46 -3.62 -7.59
C GLY A 41 -3.62 -4.34 -6.25
N ILE A 42 -2.62 -4.28 -5.34
CA ILE A 42 -2.75 -4.84 -3.98
C ILE A 42 -3.91 -4.16 -3.24
N HIS A 43 -4.76 -4.97 -2.65
CA HIS A 43 -6.02 -4.55 -2.02
C HIS A 43 -6.25 -5.28 -0.68
N ASP A 44 -5.19 -5.54 0.09
CA ASP A 44 -5.37 -5.86 1.51
C ASP A 44 -5.65 -4.56 2.27
N PRO A 45 -6.81 -4.42 2.94
CA PRO A 45 -7.14 -3.28 3.81
C PRO A 45 -6.04 -2.85 4.77
N SER A 46 -5.30 -3.80 5.35
CA SER A 46 -4.23 -3.51 6.31
C SER A 46 -2.97 -2.93 5.65
N CYS A 47 -2.85 -3.06 4.33
CA CYS A 47 -1.65 -2.69 3.58
C CYS A 47 -1.82 -1.43 2.71
N VAL A 48 -3.03 -0.86 2.64
CA VAL A 48 -3.35 0.27 1.77
C VAL A 48 -3.66 1.54 2.54
N VAL A 49 -3.36 2.68 1.91
CA VAL A 49 -3.54 4.02 2.45
C VAL A 49 -4.14 4.91 1.37
N MET A 50 -5.13 5.72 1.73
CA MET A 50 -5.71 6.72 0.84
C MET A 50 -4.91 8.02 0.90
N CYS A 51 -4.56 8.58 -0.26
CA CYS A 51 -4.09 9.95 -0.33
C CYS A 51 -5.29 10.93 -0.28
N ASN A 52 -5.27 11.87 0.66
CA ASN A 52 -6.42 12.76 0.86
C ASN A 52 -6.58 13.83 -0.22
N VAL A 53 -5.53 14.10 -1.00
CA VAL A 53 -5.54 15.12 -2.07
C VAL A 53 -6.17 14.56 -3.35
N CYS A 54 -5.64 13.45 -3.87
CA CYS A 54 -6.12 12.86 -5.13
C CYS A 54 -7.17 11.75 -4.94
N LYS A 55 -7.48 11.37 -3.69
CA LYS A 55 -8.43 10.30 -3.32
C LYS A 55 -8.10 8.92 -3.91
N LYS A 56 -6.86 8.70 -4.32
CA LYS A 56 -6.34 7.41 -4.80
C LYS A 56 -5.72 6.61 -3.65
N TRP A 57 -5.76 5.28 -3.77
CA TRP A 57 -5.20 4.34 -2.81
C TRP A 57 -3.87 3.79 -3.27
N PHE A 58 -2.96 3.59 -2.32
CA PHE A 58 -1.62 3.04 -2.55
C PHE A 58 -1.22 2.11 -1.42
N CYS A 59 -0.48 1.04 -1.73
CA CYS A 59 0.00 0.11 -0.72
C CYS A 59 1.32 0.55 -0.07
N ASN A 60 1.64 -0.06 1.08
CA ASN A 60 2.91 0.13 1.77
C ASN A 60 4.02 -0.84 1.29
N GLY A 61 3.77 -1.60 0.21
CA GLY A 61 4.75 -2.49 -0.43
C GLY A 61 5.70 -1.73 -1.37
N ARG A 62 6.91 -2.26 -1.54
CA ARG A 62 7.95 -1.67 -2.43
C ARG A 62 7.90 -2.21 -3.86
N GLY A 63 7.46 -3.45 -4.05
CA GLY A 63 7.54 -4.13 -5.33
C GLY A 63 8.95 -4.02 -5.92
N ASN A 64 9.05 -3.56 -7.17
CA ASN A 64 10.32 -3.37 -7.89
C ASN A 64 10.89 -1.94 -7.76
N THR A 65 10.54 -1.22 -6.70
CA THR A 65 10.98 0.17 -6.48
C THR A 65 11.73 0.33 -5.16
N SER A 66 12.43 1.45 -5.00
CA SER A 66 13.29 1.71 -3.82
C SER A 66 12.53 2.17 -2.58
N GLY A 67 11.21 2.37 -2.66
CA GLY A 67 10.37 2.84 -1.56
C GLY A 67 8.95 2.32 -1.72
N SER A 68 8.11 2.47 -0.70
CA SER A 68 6.72 2.00 -0.82
C SER A 68 5.94 2.79 -1.86
N HIS A 69 4.91 2.18 -2.45
CA HIS A 69 4.06 2.84 -3.44
C HIS A 69 3.42 4.13 -2.92
N ILE A 70 2.91 4.14 -1.68
CA ILE A 70 2.36 5.37 -1.10
C ILE A 70 3.42 6.47 -0.94
N ILE A 71 4.63 6.16 -0.47
CA ILE A 71 5.68 7.19 -0.30
C ILE A 71 6.17 7.70 -1.65
N ASN A 72 6.32 6.82 -2.65
CA ASN A 72 6.64 7.24 -4.02
C ASN A 72 5.59 8.20 -4.58
N HIS A 73 4.30 7.90 -4.40
CA HIS A 73 3.20 8.77 -4.81
C HIS A 73 3.28 10.13 -4.12
N LEU A 74 3.34 10.15 -2.78
CA LEU A 74 3.33 11.39 -2.00
C LEU A 74 4.49 12.33 -2.39
N VAL A 75 5.69 11.79 -2.61
CA VAL A 75 6.86 12.58 -3.03
C VAL A 75 6.68 13.14 -4.45
N ARG A 76 6.23 12.32 -5.40
CA ARG A 76 6.09 12.72 -6.83
C ARG A 76 4.94 13.71 -7.04
N ALA A 77 3.79 13.43 -6.43
CA ALA A 77 2.61 14.28 -6.49
C ALA A 77 2.68 15.49 -5.53
N LYS A 78 3.71 15.57 -4.68
CA LYS A 78 3.87 16.60 -3.64
C LYS A 78 2.71 16.65 -2.63
N HIS A 79 2.03 15.51 -2.43
CA HIS A 79 0.97 15.34 -1.45
C HIS A 79 1.54 14.98 -0.08
N LYS A 80 0.81 15.30 0.98
CA LYS A 80 1.33 15.17 2.36
C LYS A 80 0.36 14.53 3.34
N GLU A 81 -0.91 14.34 2.94
CA GLU A 81 -2.00 13.96 3.84
C GLU A 81 -2.60 12.62 3.41
N VAL A 82 -2.88 11.77 4.39
CA VAL A 82 -3.39 10.42 4.17
C VAL A 82 -4.41 9.99 5.20
N THR A 83 -5.21 8.98 4.84
CA THR A 83 -6.17 8.31 5.72
C THR A 83 -5.99 6.80 5.62
N LEU A 84 -6.03 6.13 6.77
CA LEU A 84 -5.96 4.66 6.88
C LEU A 84 -7.28 4.01 6.48
N HIS A 85 -7.23 2.75 6.06
CA HIS A 85 -8.44 2.00 5.72
C HIS A 85 -9.26 1.65 6.97
N LYS A 86 -10.60 1.67 6.84
CA LYS A 86 -11.56 1.33 7.91
C LYS A 86 -11.35 -0.04 8.56
N ASP A 87 -10.93 -1.02 7.76
CA ASP A 87 -10.67 -2.40 8.20
C ASP A 87 -9.17 -2.65 8.51
N GLY A 88 -8.37 -1.57 8.58
CA GLY A 88 -6.96 -1.62 8.97
C GLY A 88 -6.76 -1.70 10.50
N PRO A 89 -5.50 -1.81 10.97
CA PRO A 89 -5.18 -2.01 12.39
C PRO A 89 -5.69 -0.92 13.33
N LEU A 90 -5.86 0.30 12.82
CA LEU A 90 -6.29 1.49 13.57
C LEU A 90 -7.62 2.08 13.05
N GLY A 91 -8.34 1.32 12.22
CA GLY A 91 -9.55 1.80 11.57
C GLY A 91 -9.36 3.01 10.65
N GLU A 92 -10.46 3.66 10.31
CA GLU A 92 -10.47 4.84 9.45
C GLU A 92 -9.96 6.06 10.22
N THR A 93 -8.64 6.27 10.15
CA THR A 93 -7.96 7.33 10.89
C THR A 93 -7.20 8.24 9.93
N ILE A 94 -7.42 9.55 10.06
CA ILE A 94 -6.61 10.58 9.41
C ILE A 94 -5.34 10.78 10.23
N LEU A 95 -4.18 10.69 9.59
CA LEU A 95 -2.91 10.90 10.29
C LEU A 95 -2.66 12.40 10.51
N GLU A 96 -2.81 12.84 11.75
CA GLU A 96 -2.61 14.24 12.13
C GLU A 96 -1.92 14.39 13.49
N CYS A 97 -1.25 15.52 13.69
CA CYS A 97 -0.63 15.85 14.96
C CYS A 97 -1.71 16.11 16.01
N TYR A 98 -1.65 15.41 17.13
CA TYR A 98 -2.56 15.59 18.26
C TYR A 98 -2.58 17.03 18.79
N SER A 99 -1.44 17.73 18.76
CA SER A 99 -1.31 19.08 19.34
C SER A 99 -1.73 20.21 18.40
N CYS A 100 -1.40 20.14 17.11
CA CYS A 100 -1.62 21.26 16.18
C CYS A 100 -2.48 20.91 14.96
N GLY A 101 -2.91 19.65 14.82
CA GLY A 101 -3.75 19.19 13.71
C GLY A 101 -3.08 19.14 12.35
N VAL A 102 -1.75 19.38 12.24
CA VAL A 102 -1.08 19.29 10.93
C VAL A 102 -1.09 17.85 10.43
N ARG A 103 -1.34 17.68 9.13
CA ARG A 103 -1.54 16.38 8.48
C ARG A 103 -0.38 15.92 7.62
N ASN A 104 0.75 16.63 7.70
CA ASN A 104 1.91 16.33 6.88
C ASN A 104 2.68 15.12 7.43
N VAL A 105 2.46 13.95 6.85
CA VAL A 105 3.05 12.68 7.30
C VAL A 105 4.58 12.67 7.37
N PHE A 106 5.26 13.54 6.60
CA PHE A 106 6.72 13.65 6.61
C PHE A 106 7.29 14.35 7.84
N VAL A 107 6.47 15.10 8.58
CA VAL A 107 6.88 15.76 9.84
C VAL A 107 6.29 15.08 11.07
N LEU A 108 5.32 14.19 10.87
CA LEU A 108 4.70 13.41 11.93
C LEU A 108 5.60 12.27 12.37
N GLY A 109 5.56 12.01 13.66
CA GLY A 109 6.13 10.85 14.31
C GLY A 109 5.26 10.44 15.48
N PHE A 110 5.69 9.40 16.18
CA PHE A 110 5.02 8.91 17.37
C PHE A 110 5.97 8.94 18.58
N ILE A 111 5.38 9.07 19.76
CA ILE A 111 6.05 8.83 21.04
C ILE A 111 5.29 7.70 21.74
N PRO A 112 5.95 6.59 22.11
CA PRO A 112 5.31 5.51 22.87
C PRO A 112 5.04 5.95 24.31
N ALA A 113 3.87 5.63 24.87
CA ALA A 113 3.63 5.81 26.29
C ALA A 113 4.36 4.73 27.12
N LYS A 114 4.83 5.09 28.32
CA LYS A 114 5.63 4.18 29.19
C LYS A 114 4.84 3.02 29.80
N ALA A 115 3.51 3.12 29.89
CA ALA A 115 2.69 2.19 30.69
C ALA A 115 1.52 1.55 29.93
N ASP A 116 1.09 2.13 28.82
CA ASP A 116 -0.03 1.61 28.01
C ASP A 116 0.43 1.50 26.56
N SER A 117 -0.08 0.52 25.80
CA SER A 117 0.18 0.36 24.36
C SER A 117 -0.36 1.51 23.49
N VAL A 118 -0.54 2.69 24.07
CA VAL A 118 -1.00 3.93 23.45
C VAL A 118 0.19 4.66 22.84
N VAL A 119 0.02 5.08 21.58
CA VAL A 119 0.97 5.91 20.85
C VAL A 119 0.30 7.25 20.54
N VAL A 120 1.05 8.35 20.68
CA VAL A 120 0.56 9.69 20.33
C VAL A 120 1.31 10.21 19.12
N LEU A 121 0.58 10.77 18.16
CA LEU A 121 1.13 11.37 16.95
C LEU A 121 1.45 12.85 17.18
N LEU A 122 2.71 13.23 16.97
CA LEU A 122 3.19 14.61 17.12
C LEU A 122 4.15 15.00 16.00
N CYS A 123 4.15 16.28 15.66
CA CYS A 123 5.22 16.89 14.86
C CYS A 123 6.54 16.79 15.61
N ARG A 124 7.63 16.55 14.87
CA ARG A 124 8.99 16.65 15.45
C ARG A 124 9.24 18.01 16.09
N GLN A 125 8.84 19.09 15.41
CA GLN A 125 8.91 20.47 15.87
C GLN A 125 7.66 21.22 15.41
N PRO A 126 7.11 22.14 16.21
CA PRO A 126 7.52 22.44 17.59
C PRO A 126 6.89 21.48 18.62
N CYS A 127 5.89 20.68 18.25
CA CYS A 127 5.02 19.98 19.20
C CYS A 127 5.73 18.97 20.12
N ALA A 128 6.63 18.13 19.59
CA ALA A 128 7.38 17.19 20.42
C ALA A 128 8.52 17.84 21.24
N ALA A 129 8.96 19.05 20.88
CA ALA A 129 9.98 19.79 21.62
C ALA A 129 9.42 20.78 22.64
N GLN A 130 8.20 21.26 22.42
CA GLN A 130 7.56 22.18 23.33
C GLN A 130 7.01 21.41 24.51
N ASN A 131 7.57 21.68 25.69
CA ASN A 131 7.11 21.20 26.99
C ASN A 131 5.78 21.88 27.44
N SER A 132 4.98 22.39 26.49
CA SER A 132 3.77 23.18 26.73
C SER A 132 2.54 22.31 27.00
N LEU A 133 2.59 21.01 26.70
CA LEU A 133 1.64 20.01 27.19
C LEU A 133 1.99 19.67 28.64
N LYS A 134 1.80 20.65 29.55
CA LYS A 134 2.21 20.60 30.96
C LYS A 134 1.70 19.39 31.76
N ASP A 135 0.69 18.69 31.26
CA ASP A 135 0.06 17.55 31.94
C ASP A 135 0.49 16.18 31.40
N MET A 136 1.21 16.15 30.27
CA MET A 136 1.59 14.91 29.59
C MET A 136 3.10 14.98 29.30
N ASN A 137 3.91 14.50 30.24
CA ASN A 137 5.38 14.49 30.19
C ASN A 137 5.91 13.57 29.07
N TRP A 138 5.76 13.98 27.81
CA TRP A 138 6.27 13.27 26.64
C TRP A 138 7.77 13.40 26.54
N ASP A 139 8.47 12.27 26.43
CA ASP A 139 9.91 12.23 26.26
C ASP A 139 10.27 12.47 24.79
N GLN A 140 10.80 13.67 24.47
CA GLN A 140 11.19 14.05 23.11
C GLN A 140 12.20 13.07 22.50
N GLU A 141 13.08 12.47 23.31
CA GLU A 141 14.11 11.54 22.82
C GLU A 141 13.50 10.24 22.26
N GLN A 142 12.27 9.93 22.65
CA GLN A 142 11.55 8.75 22.19
C GLN A 142 10.76 9.00 20.89
N TRP A 143 10.76 10.23 20.38
CA TRP A 143 10.10 10.55 19.11
C TRP A 143 10.73 9.77 17.95
N LYS A 144 9.89 9.08 17.19
CA LYS A 144 10.31 8.35 15.98
C LYS A 144 9.40 8.72 14.81
N PRO A 145 9.93 8.88 13.59
CA PRO A 145 9.13 9.25 12.43
C PRO A 145 8.14 8.14 12.06
N LEU A 146 6.98 8.51 11.51
CA LEU A 146 6.01 7.53 10.97
C LEU A 146 6.50 6.85 9.69
N ILE A 147 7.46 7.47 9.02
CA ILE A 147 8.07 6.99 7.80
C ILE A 147 9.52 6.63 8.12
N SER A 148 9.89 5.37 7.89
CA SER A 148 11.25 4.87 8.02
C SER A 148 11.57 4.02 6.80
N ASP A 149 12.81 4.10 6.32
CA ASP A 149 13.26 3.38 5.12
C ASP A 149 12.27 3.52 3.93
N ARG A 150 11.80 4.75 3.70
CA ARG A 150 10.88 5.10 2.59
C ARG A 150 9.55 4.32 2.58
N CYS A 151 9.08 3.84 3.73
CA CYS A 151 7.76 3.26 3.93
C CYS A 151 7.15 3.67 5.28
N PHE A 152 5.84 3.48 5.44
CA PHE A 152 5.22 3.62 6.76
C PHE A 152 5.63 2.47 7.67
N LEU A 153 5.65 2.73 8.98
CA LEU A 153 5.85 1.70 9.99
C LEU A 153 4.79 0.58 9.87
N SER A 154 5.22 -0.68 10.03
CA SER A 154 4.38 -1.86 9.80
C SER A 154 3.18 -1.99 10.75
N TRP A 155 3.27 -1.43 11.96
CA TRP A 155 2.15 -1.39 12.90
C TRP A 155 1.07 -0.38 12.50
N LEU A 156 1.44 0.64 11.72
CA LEU A 156 0.53 1.64 11.20
C LEU A 156 -0.12 1.16 9.90
N VAL A 157 0.69 0.64 8.99
CA VAL A 157 0.28 0.07 7.71
C VAL A 157 1.12 -1.16 7.44
N LYS A 158 0.50 -2.34 7.41
CA LYS A 158 1.22 -3.59 7.15
C LYS A 158 1.91 -3.53 5.79
N VAL A 159 3.04 -4.24 5.71
CA VAL A 159 3.70 -4.46 4.42
C VAL A 159 3.05 -5.71 3.80
N PRO A 160 2.60 -5.65 2.53
CA PRO A 160 2.03 -6.83 1.86
C PRO A 160 3.00 -8.01 1.86
N ALA A 161 2.48 -9.23 1.95
CA ALA A 161 3.30 -10.43 1.89
C ALA A 161 4.05 -10.53 0.54
N GLU A 162 5.19 -11.21 0.54
CA GLU A 162 6.03 -11.33 -0.65
C GLU A 162 5.28 -12.01 -1.82
N GLN A 163 4.51 -13.06 -1.52
CA GLN A 163 3.68 -13.75 -2.52
C GLN A 163 2.66 -12.81 -3.18
N ASP A 164 2.03 -11.94 -2.40
CA ASP A 164 1.07 -10.96 -2.94
C ASP A 164 1.76 -9.91 -3.81
N GLN A 165 2.98 -9.50 -3.43
CA GLN A 165 3.77 -8.57 -4.23
C GLN A 165 4.23 -9.18 -5.57
N LEU A 166 4.54 -10.48 -5.59
CA LEU A 166 4.90 -11.20 -6.82
C LEU A 166 3.71 -11.39 -7.76
N ARG A 167 2.50 -11.59 -7.22
CA ARG A 167 1.26 -11.75 -8.00
C ARG A 167 0.67 -10.42 -8.48
N ALA A 168 1.00 -9.32 -7.81
CA ALA A 168 0.57 -7.98 -8.19
C ALA A 168 1.21 -7.52 -9.51
N ARG A 169 0.68 -6.44 -10.11
CA ARG A 169 1.26 -5.86 -11.32
C ARG A 169 2.70 -5.39 -11.04
N GLN A 170 3.63 -5.90 -11.84
CA GLN A 170 5.06 -5.60 -11.72
C GLN A 170 5.38 -4.23 -12.34
N VAL A 171 5.23 -3.18 -11.53
CA VAL A 171 5.49 -1.79 -11.92
C VAL A 171 6.91 -1.37 -11.57
N ASN A 172 7.60 -0.74 -12.52
CA ASN A 172 8.93 -0.18 -12.30
C ASN A 172 8.88 1.34 -12.04
N ALA A 173 10.00 1.90 -11.57
CA ALA A 173 10.08 3.32 -11.19
C ALA A 173 9.81 4.28 -12.36
N THR A 174 10.16 3.90 -13.59
CA THR A 174 9.95 4.70 -14.80
C THR A 174 8.47 4.75 -15.17
N GLN A 175 7.77 3.61 -15.11
CA GLN A 175 6.32 3.54 -15.34
C GLN A 175 5.56 4.36 -14.30
N ILE A 176 5.95 4.28 -13.01
CA ILE A 176 5.37 5.14 -11.97
C ILE A 176 5.58 6.62 -12.29
N ALA A 177 6.79 7.01 -12.72
CA ALA A 177 7.06 8.41 -13.05
C ALA A 177 6.17 8.93 -14.19
N LYS A 178 6.01 8.13 -15.25
CA LYS A 178 5.12 8.46 -16.37
C LYS A 178 3.64 8.50 -15.94
N MET A 179 3.22 7.56 -15.08
CA MET A 179 1.85 7.53 -14.56
C MET A 179 1.51 8.79 -13.74
N GLU A 180 2.41 9.20 -12.85
CA GLU A 180 2.26 10.43 -12.05
C GLU A 180 2.24 11.68 -12.93
N GLU A 181 2.93 11.65 -14.06
CA GLU A 181 2.87 12.72 -15.06
C GLU A 181 1.54 12.76 -15.79
N LEU A 182 1.06 11.62 -16.28
CA LEU A 182 -0.26 11.50 -16.90
C LEU A 182 -1.39 11.94 -15.95
N TRP A 183 -1.30 11.61 -14.66
CA TRP A 183 -2.30 12.00 -13.66
C TRP A 183 -2.36 13.50 -13.38
N ARG A 184 -1.40 14.30 -13.83
CA ARG A 184 -1.51 15.76 -13.75
C ARG A 184 -2.53 16.32 -14.73
N ASP A 185 -2.64 15.69 -15.90
CA ASP A 185 -3.50 16.15 -17.00
C ASP A 185 -4.79 15.32 -17.09
N ASN A 186 -4.71 14.03 -16.76
CA ASN A 186 -5.84 13.10 -16.77
C ASN A 186 -5.83 12.23 -15.50
N ALA A 187 -6.68 12.59 -14.53
CA ALA A 187 -6.75 11.91 -13.24
C ALA A 187 -7.23 10.44 -13.32
N ASP A 188 -7.91 10.05 -14.39
CA ASP A 188 -8.50 8.73 -14.58
C ASP A 188 -7.65 7.81 -15.48
N ALA A 189 -6.48 8.30 -15.92
CA ALA A 189 -5.54 7.51 -16.71
C ALA A 189 -5.15 6.22 -15.99
N THR A 190 -5.02 5.15 -16.77
CA THR A 190 -4.67 3.80 -16.30
C THR A 190 -3.34 3.35 -16.90
N PHE A 191 -2.76 2.27 -16.36
CA PHE A 191 -1.51 1.72 -16.90
C PHE A 191 -1.64 1.28 -18.37
N SER A 192 -2.84 0.95 -18.85
CA SER A 192 -3.09 0.64 -20.27
C SER A 192 -2.93 1.87 -21.18
N ASP A 193 -3.03 3.08 -20.64
CA ASP A 193 -2.85 4.32 -21.41
C ASP A 193 -1.36 4.67 -21.60
N LEU A 194 -0.45 4.06 -20.82
CA LEU A 194 1.00 4.18 -21.03
C LEU A 194 1.49 3.38 -22.25
N GLU A 195 0.73 2.39 -22.69
CA GLU A 195 1.09 1.46 -23.78
C GLU A 195 0.56 1.92 -25.13
N LYS A 196 -0.31 2.94 -25.16
CA LYS A 196 -0.79 3.54 -26.40
C LYS A 196 0.32 4.45 -26.98
N PRO A 197 0.71 4.26 -28.26
CA PRO A 197 1.80 4.99 -28.91
C PRO A 197 1.49 6.47 -29.10
#